data_AF-A0A0N1ILX7-F1
#
_entry.id   AF-A0A0N1ILX7-F1
#
_cell.length_a   1.000
_cell.length_b   1.000
_cell.length_c   1.000
_cell.angle_alpha   90.00
_cell.angle_beta   90.00
_cell.angle_gamma   90.00
#
_symmetry.space_group_name_H-M   'P 1'
#
loop_
_entity.id
_entity.type
_entity.pdbx_description
1 polymer ?
#
loop_
_entity_poly.entity_id
_entity_poly.type
_entity_poly.pdbx_seq_one_letter_code
_entity_poly.pdbx_strand_id
1 'polypeptide(L)'
;MLCVSNALLASLRYRRPYWMLFLKGADNWKIYTVIQQPDHQRTEMLYQAWLGGLDRPYVRPKCMAHQPVWLSKKRHLLQKARLEGPETALEKYVLEWHKKFHSFRGSERPTMEDLHTAFDLVERPLDLSYACQLLNQCRNLYYVRLNDDSFEVFLEACLRVDRKDCATYALEHAEELGFWHVSDNCRRYVLGEQTWYKQSPVDFLFYPLEENAERNAEILAASTTVSASEGGVVGGASAATTPGAGSSGDGEAGAAAEQVGGEQDITDDEVARLEAELAALEKEMNDSENK
;
A
#
# COMPACT_ATOMS: atom_id res chain seq x y z
N MET A 1 -25.57 -37.53 46.20
CA MET A 1 -26.07 -37.42 44.82
C MET A 1 -25.59 -36.09 44.26
N LEU A 2 -24.57 -36.09 43.40
CA LEU A 2 -24.11 -34.85 42.77
C LEU A 2 -25.07 -34.54 41.63
N CYS A 3 -25.72 -33.38 41.71
CA CYS A 3 -26.59 -32.85 40.67
C CYS A 3 -25.71 -32.52 39.46
N VAL A 4 -25.60 -33.48 38.54
CA VAL A 4 -24.84 -33.32 37.29
C VAL A 4 -25.64 -32.37 36.40
N SER A 5 -25.26 -31.11 36.38
CA SER A 5 -25.86 -30.06 35.57
C SER A 5 -25.97 -30.51 34.10
N ASN A 6 -27.13 -30.32 33.46
CA ASN A 6 -27.41 -30.73 32.07
C ASN A 6 -26.36 -30.26 31.03
N ALA A 7 -25.55 -29.25 31.35
CA ALA A 7 -24.41 -28.81 30.54
C ALA A 7 -23.29 -29.87 30.40
N LEU A 8 -23.13 -30.77 31.37
CA LEU A 8 -22.16 -31.87 31.30
C LEU A 8 -22.61 -32.98 30.33
N LEU A 9 -23.91 -33.12 30.07
CA LEU A 9 -24.45 -34.14 29.14
C LEU A 9 -24.14 -33.83 27.67
N ALA A 10 -24.02 -32.55 27.30
CA ALA A 10 -23.67 -32.12 25.95
C ALA A 10 -22.15 -32.02 25.71
N SER A 11 -21.32 -32.32 26.73
CA SER A 11 -19.87 -32.25 26.62
C SER A 11 -19.27 -33.56 26.10
N LEU A 12 -18.38 -33.47 25.11
CA LEU A 12 -17.67 -34.62 24.57
C LEU A 12 -16.50 -35.09 25.46
N ARG A 13 -16.29 -34.49 26.65
CA ARG A 13 -15.12 -34.76 27.52
C ARG A 13 -14.85 -36.24 27.79
N TYR A 14 -15.88 -37.04 27.99
CA TYR A 14 -15.76 -38.49 28.28
C TYR A 14 -15.99 -39.38 27.05
N ARG A 15 -16.27 -38.79 25.88
CA ARG A 15 -16.52 -39.52 24.62
C ARG A 15 -15.32 -39.51 23.68
N ARG A 16 -14.35 -38.62 23.90
CA ARG A 16 -13.12 -38.50 23.11
C ARG A 16 -11.91 -38.24 24.03
N PRO A 17 -10.68 -38.55 23.58
CA PRO A 17 -9.46 -38.27 24.33
C PRO A 17 -9.36 -36.82 24.81
N TYR A 18 -8.72 -36.63 25.97
CA TYR A 18 -8.66 -35.33 26.64
C TYR A 18 -7.98 -34.23 25.81
N TRP A 19 -6.98 -34.57 24.99
CA TRP A 19 -6.29 -33.61 24.12
C TRP A 19 -7.19 -33.01 23.04
N MET A 20 -8.39 -33.57 22.83
CA MET A 20 -9.41 -33.05 21.91
C MET A 20 -10.37 -32.08 22.59
N LEU A 21 -10.09 -31.62 23.81
CA LEU A 21 -10.91 -30.62 24.49
C LEU A 21 -10.97 -29.33 23.64
N PHE A 22 -12.15 -28.74 23.52
CA PHE A 22 -12.44 -27.58 22.65
C PHE A 22 -12.10 -27.73 21.15
N LEU A 23 -11.73 -28.93 20.69
CA LEU A 23 -11.52 -29.19 19.27
C LEU A 23 -12.83 -28.96 18.47
N LYS A 24 -12.75 -28.06 17.49
CA LYS A 24 -13.78 -27.68 16.52
C LYS A 24 -13.13 -27.60 15.13
N GLY A 25 -13.92 -27.72 14.07
CA GLY A 25 -13.44 -27.54 12.69
C GLY A 25 -12.52 -28.65 12.16
N ALA A 26 -12.51 -29.83 12.79
CA ALA A 26 -11.86 -31.02 12.23
C ALA A 26 -12.87 -31.81 11.41
N ASP A 27 -12.49 -32.31 10.24
CA ASP A 27 -13.36 -33.01 9.29
C ASP A 27 -14.16 -34.13 9.97
N ASN A 28 -13.45 -35.06 10.62
CA ASN A 28 -14.04 -36.09 11.44
C ASN A 28 -13.10 -36.48 12.59
N TRP A 29 -13.47 -36.09 13.82
CA TRP A 29 -12.65 -36.32 15.01
C TRP A 29 -12.46 -37.81 15.36
N LYS A 30 -13.34 -38.70 14.89
CA LYS A 30 -13.24 -40.15 15.15
C LYS A 30 -12.02 -40.80 14.48
N ILE A 31 -11.52 -40.22 13.39
CA ILE A 31 -10.33 -40.73 12.68
C ILE A 31 -9.14 -40.79 13.64
N TYR A 32 -9.00 -39.77 14.49
CA TYR A 32 -7.83 -39.61 15.34
C TYR A 32 -7.86 -40.45 16.63
N THR A 33 -8.98 -41.12 16.92
CA THR A 33 -9.06 -42.03 18.08
C THR A 33 -8.60 -43.45 17.75
N VAL A 34 -8.58 -43.83 16.46
CA VAL A 34 -8.24 -45.18 15.99
C VAL A 34 -6.96 -45.24 15.16
N ILE A 35 -6.23 -44.12 15.06
CA ILE A 35 -5.10 -43.97 14.13
C ILE A 35 -3.89 -44.85 14.47
N GLN A 36 -3.85 -45.43 15.68
CA GLN A 36 -2.80 -46.38 16.10
C GLN A 36 -3.05 -47.81 15.61
N GLN A 37 -4.24 -48.11 15.06
CA GLN A 37 -4.46 -49.40 14.40
C GLN A 37 -3.60 -49.44 13.12
N PRO A 38 -2.94 -50.57 12.81
CA PRO A 38 -1.95 -50.64 11.73
C PRO A 38 -2.53 -50.25 10.36
N ASP A 39 -3.78 -50.60 10.08
CA ASP A 39 -4.47 -50.23 8.84
C ASP A 39 -4.65 -48.72 8.72
N HIS A 40 -5.15 -48.08 9.78
CA HIS A 40 -5.35 -46.63 9.82
C HIS A 40 -4.03 -45.85 9.89
N GLN A 41 -3.01 -46.41 10.55
CA GLN A 41 -1.67 -45.85 10.57
C GLN A 41 -1.07 -45.84 9.17
N ARG A 42 -1.21 -46.93 8.41
CA ARG A 42 -0.80 -47.00 7.00
C ARG A 42 -1.57 -45.99 6.15
N THR A 43 -2.88 -45.86 6.34
CA THR A 43 -3.70 -44.86 5.63
C THR A 43 -3.23 -43.43 5.93
N GLU A 44 -2.86 -43.14 7.18
CA GLU A 44 -2.32 -41.82 7.54
C GLU A 44 -1.02 -41.53 6.79
N MET A 45 -0.07 -42.48 6.80
CA MET A 45 1.22 -42.32 6.10
C MET A 45 1.01 -42.07 4.60
N LEU A 46 0.12 -42.84 3.97
CA LEU A 46 -0.22 -42.67 2.56
C LEU A 46 -0.89 -41.32 2.29
N TYR A 47 -1.75 -40.85 3.20
CA TYR A 47 -2.37 -39.54 3.09
C TYR A 47 -1.34 -38.40 3.21
N GLN A 48 -0.34 -38.53 4.08
CA GLN A 48 0.74 -37.54 4.19
C GLN A 48 1.63 -37.51 2.95
N ALA A 49 1.86 -38.67 2.31
CA ALA A 49 2.54 -38.75 1.03
C ALA A 49 1.71 -38.13 -0.10
N TRP A 50 0.40 -38.38 -0.12
CA TRP A 50 -0.53 -37.79 -1.10
C TRP A 50 -0.58 -36.26 -1.01
N LEU A 51 -0.58 -35.70 0.20
CA LEU A 51 -0.52 -34.25 0.40
C LEU A 51 0.84 -33.62 0.04
N GLY A 52 1.87 -34.43 -0.19
CA GLY A 52 3.22 -33.97 -0.54
C GLY A 52 3.92 -33.15 0.55
N GLY A 53 5.07 -32.59 0.17
CA GLY A 53 5.91 -31.76 1.04
C GLY A 53 6.75 -32.54 2.05
N LEU A 54 6.83 -33.87 1.93
CA LEU A 54 7.60 -34.76 2.80
C LEU A 54 8.43 -35.72 1.95
N ASP A 55 9.69 -35.88 2.34
CA ASP A 55 10.71 -36.74 1.74
C ASP A 55 10.75 -38.14 2.37
N ARG A 56 10.27 -38.25 3.62
CA ARG A 56 10.22 -39.49 4.38
C ARG A 56 8.80 -39.85 4.82
N PRO A 57 8.49 -41.15 5.01
CA PRO A 57 7.21 -41.55 5.57
C PRO A 57 6.99 -40.91 6.94
N TYR A 58 5.81 -40.32 7.12
CA TYR A 58 5.49 -39.51 8.29
C TYR A 58 4.11 -39.89 8.82
N VAL A 59 3.98 -39.90 10.15
CA VAL A 59 2.70 -40.01 10.84
C VAL A 59 2.54 -38.80 11.75
N ARG A 60 1.36 -38.17 11.74
CA ARG A 60 1.07 -37.07 12.68
C ARG A 60 1.19 -37.52 14.14
N PRO A 61 1.49 -36.61 15.08
CA PRO A 61 1.60 -36.98 16.49
C PRO A 61 0.27 -37.50 17.05
N LYS A 62 0.34 -38.46 17.97
CA LYS A 62 -0.83 -39.14 18.58
C LYS A 62 -1.86 -38.19 19.21
N CYS A 63 -1.41 -37.06 19.75
CA CYS A 63 -2.24 -36.09 20.43
C CYS A 63 -2.62 -34.89 19.55
N MET A 64 -2.60 -35.05 18.21
CA MET A 64 -2.91 -33.97 17.27
C MET A 64 -3.94 -34.41 16.23
N ALA A 65 -5.03 -33.65 16.14
CA ALA A 65 -6.05 -33.82 15.10
C ALA A 65 -5.67 -33.06 13.83
N HIS A 66 -5.31 -31.78 13.93
CA HIS A 66 -4.85 -30.99 12.80
C HIS A 66 -3.38 -31.27 12.47
N GLN A 67 -2.94 -30.86 11.27
CA GLN A 67 -1.54 -30.93 10.89
C GLN A 67 -0.69 -30.09 11.86
N PRO A 68 0.54 -30.53 12.20
CA PRO A 68 1.46 -29.71 12.96
C PRO A 68 1.73 -28.37 12.29
N VAL A 69 2.04 -27.36 13.09
CA VAL A 69 2.30 -25.99 12.63
C VAL A 69 3.43 -25.95 11.60
N TRP A 70 4.52 -26.70 11.81
CA TRP A 70 5.64 -26.74 10.88
C TRP A 70 5.27 -27.37 9.53
N LEU A 71 4.45 -28.42 9.53
CA LEU A 71 4.06 -29.14 8.31
C LEU A 71 3.03 -28.35 7.51
N SER A 72 2.05 -27.75 8.19
CA SER A 72 1.08 -26.85 7.58
C SER A 72 1.76 -25.60 7.00
N LYS A 73 2.71 -24.99 7.74
CA LYS A 73 3.56 -23.90 7.22
C LYS A 73 4.34 -24.32 5.98
N LYS A 74 5.00 -25.49 6.01
CA LYS A 74 5.77 -26.01 4.87
C LYS A 74 4.88 -26.20 3.64
N ARG A 75 3.70 -26.81 3.80
CA ARG A 75 2.76 -27.01 2.68
C ARG A 75 2.20 -25.72 2.13
N HIS A 76 1.90 -24.75 3.00
CA HIS A 76 1.47 -23.42 2.56
C HIS A 76 2.55 -22.71 1.74
N LEU A 77 3.83 -22.85 2.09
CA LEU A 77 4.94 -22.27 1.33
C LEU A 77 5.21 -22.99 0.01
N LEU A 78 5.04 -24.31 -0.02
CA LEU A 78 5.20 -25.12 -1.24
C LEU A 78 4.00 -25.04 -2.18
N GLN A 79 2.87 -24.52 -1.71
CA GLN A 79 1.69 -24.35 -2.52
C GLN A 79 2.00 -23.32 -3.61
N LYS A 80 1.95 -23.78 -4.88
CA LYS A 80 2.08 -22.89 -6.02
C LYS A 80 1.00 -21.83 -5.98
N ALA A 81 1.37 -20.60 -6.33
CA ALA A 81 0.40 -19.53 -6.51
C ALA A 81 -0.61 -19.91 -7.59
N ARG A 82 -1.84 -19.40 -7.47
CA ARG A 82 -2.89 -19.64 -8.47
C ARG A 82 -2.60 -18.93 -9.80
N LEU A 83 -1.95 -17.78 -9.72
CA LEU A 83 -1.47 -17.03 -10.87
C LEU A 83 -0.06 -17.51 -11.20
N GLU A 84 0.11 -18.12 -12.37
CA GLU A 84 1.40 -18.58 -12.90
C GLU A 84 1.83 -17.65 -14.04
N GLY A 85 3.06 -17.15 -14.00
CA GLY A 85 3.63 -16.30 -15.06
C GLY A 85 3.04 -14.89 -15.12
N PRO A 86 3.29 -14.03 -14.10
CA PRO A 86 2.74 -12.67 -14.08
C PRO A 86 3.31 -11.83 -15.23
N GLU A 87 2.43 -11.26 -16.06
CA GLU A 87 2.78 -10.40 -17.18
C GLU A 87 3.01 -8.97 -16.70
N THR A 88 2.03 -8.42 -15.97
CA THR A 88 2.01 -7.01 -15.56
C THR A 88 2.77 -6.78 -14.25
N ALA A 89 3.22 -5.55 -14.03
CA ALA A 89 3.81 -5.12 -12.76
C ALA A 89 2.84 -5.34 -11.58
N LEU A 90 1.55 -5.05 -11.77
CA LEU A 90 0.55 -5.29 -10.72
C LEU A 90 0.43 -6.79 -10.38
N GLU A 91 0.43 -7.67 -11.36
CA GLU A 91 0.34 -9.11 -11.11
C GLU A 91 1.52 -9.63 -10.28
N LYS A 92 2.72 -9.11 -10.53
CA LYS A 92 3.91 -9.38 -9.69
C LYS A 92 3.69 -8.86 -8.28
N TYR A 93 3.16 -7.64 -8.14
CA TYR A 93 2.86 -7.05 -6.85
C TYR A 93 1.79 -7.84 -6.08
N VAL A 94 0.77 -8.38 -6.75
CA VAL A 94 -0.25 -9.25 -6.13
C VAL A 94 0.38 -10.53 -5.56
N LEU A 95 1.36 -11.12 -6.25
CA LEU A 95 2.09 -12.28 -5.73
C LEU A 95 2.93 -11.92 -4.49
N GLU A 96 3.54 -10.73 -4.47
CA GLU A 96 4.27 -10.22 -3.31
C GLU A 96 3.34 -9.93 -2.14
N TRP A 97 2.18 -9.34 -2.42
CA TRP A 97 1.10 -9.13 -1.45
C TRP A 97 0.68 -10.43 -0.78
N HIS A 98 0.47 -11.49 -1.56
CA HIS A 98 0.13 -12.81 -1.03
C HIS A 98 1.25 -13.42 -0.18
N LYS A 99 2.52 -13.20 -0.54
CA LYS A 99 3.66 -13.68 0.26
C LYS A 99 3.79 -12.93 1.59
N LYS A 100 3.56 -11.62 1.59
CA LYS A 100 3.69 -10.73 2.76
C LYS A 100 2.48 -10.88 3.69
N PHE A 101 1.28 -10.60 3.19
CA PHE A 101 0.07 -10.45 4.00
C PHE A 101 -0.80 -11.70 4.11
N HIS A 102 -0.69 -12.63 3.16
CA HIS A 102 -1.38 -13.93 3.19
C HIS A 102 -0.44 -15.08 3.58
N SER A 103 0.59 -14.78 4.38
CA SER A 103 1.50 -15.81 4.89
C SER A 103 0.83 -16.69 5.95
N PHE A 104 1.32 -17.92 6.10
CA PHE A 104 0.78 -18.87 7.08
C PHE A 104 0.93 -18.34 8.51
N ARG A 105 -0.21 -17.98 9.13
CA ARG A 105 -0.27 -17.28 10.43
C ARG A 105 0.51 -15.96 10.44
N GLY A 106 0.47 -15.23 9.33
CA GLY A 106 0.98 -13.87 9.25
C GLY A 106 0.30 -12.95 10.25
N SER A 107 1.09 -12.09 10.90
CA SER A 107 0.62 -11.06 11.82
C SER A 107 0.62 -9.67 11.21
N GLU A 108 1.35 -9.48 10.11
CA GLU A 108 1.48 -8.20 9.42
C GLU A 108 0.17 -7.84 8.73
N ARG A 109 -0.26 -6.59 8.91
CA ARG A 109 -1.43 -6.03 8.26
C ARG A 109 -0.97 -5.15 7.09
N PRO A 110 -1.69 -5.13 5.97
CA PRO A 110 -1.40 -4.20 4.89
C PRO A 110 -1.47 -2.75 5.35
N THR A 111 -0.61 -1.92 4.78
CA THR A 111 -0.66 -0.48 4.96
C THR A 111 -1.43 0.19 3.83
N MET A 112 -1.75 1.47 4.03
CA MET A 112 -2.41 2.27 3.01
C MET A 112 -1.51 2.54 1.81
N GLU A 113 -0.22 2.72 2.04
CA GLU A 113 0.79 2.92 0.99
C GLU A 113 0.92 1.68 0.10
N ASP A 114 0.84 0.47 0.68
CA ASP A 114 0.82 -0.78 -0.09
C ASP A 114 -0.42 -0.81 -1.03
N LEU A 115 -1.57 -0.31 -0.57
CA LEU A 115 -2.79 -0.23 -1.39
C LEU A 115 -2.69 0.85 -2.48
N HIS A 116 -2.13 2.02 -2.17
CA HIS A 116 -1.89 3.08 -3.15
C HIS A 116 -0.93 2.62 -4.24
N THR A 117 0.15 1.94 -3.85
CA THR A 117 1.09 1.30 -4.78
C THR A 117 0.37 0.33 -5.73
N ALA A 118 -0.59 -0.46 -5.23
CA ALA A 118 -1.38 -1.35 -6.09
C ALA A 118 -2.24 -0.57 -7.10
N PHE A 119 -2.81 0.57 -6.72
CA PHE A 119 -3.59 1.42 -7.62
C PHE A 119 -2.71 2.17 -8.63
N ASP A 120 -1.49 2.53 -8.26
CA ASP A 120 -0.54 3.19 -9.16
C ASP A 120 -0.04 2.28 -10.28
N LEU A 121 0.04 0.97 -10.03
CA LEU A 121 0.48 -0.03 -11.02
C LEU A 121 -0.64 -0.50 -11.98
N VAL A 122 -1.82 0.13 -11.96
CA VAL A 122 -2.95 -0.22 -12.83
C VAL A 122 -2.71 0.31 -14.24
N GLU A 123 -2.55 -0.60 -15.21
CA GLU A 123 -2.41 -0.27 -16.64
C GLU A 123 -3.58 -0.84 -17.47
N ARG A 124 -4.00 -2.08 -17.19
CA ARG A 124 -5.04 -2.80 -17.94
C ARG A 124 -6.34 -2.89 -17.15
N PRO A 125 -7.51 -3.14 -17.80
CA PRO A 125 -8.77 -3.33 -17.10
C PRO A 125 -8.82 -4.56 -16.17
N LEU A 126 -8.02 -5.58 -16.45
CA LEU A 126 -7.87 -6.71 -15.56
C LEU A 126 -7.15 -6.32 -14.26
N ASP A 127 -6.19 -5.40 -14.34
CA ASP A 127 -5.41 -4.92 -13.21
C ASP A 127 -6.30 -4.20 -12.20
N LEU A 128 -7.24 -3.38 -12.69
CA LEU A 128 -8.22 -2.72 -11.83
C LEU A 128 -9.05 -3.74 -11.03
N SER A 129 -9.37 -4.90 -11.61
CA SER A 129 -10.10 -5.96 -10.89
C SER A 129 -9.27 -6.57 -9.76
N TYR A 130 -7.96 -6.77 -9.97
CA TYR A 130 -7.05 -7.20 -8.90
C TYR A 130 -6.93 -6.13 -7.80
N ALA A 131 -6.72 -4.87 -8.18
CA ALA A 131 -6.61 -3.76 -7.23
C ALA A 131 -7.89 -3.58 -6.38
N CYS A 132 -9.08 -3.66 -7.00
CA CYS A 132 -10.36 -3.62 -6.29
C CYS A 132 -10.56 -4.81 -5.34
N GLN A 133 -10.05 -6.00 -5.68
CA GLN A 133 -10.07 -7.13 -4.75
C GLN A 133 -9.14 -6.87 -3.54
N LEU A 134 -7.98 -6.25 -3.74
CA LEU A 134 -7.09 -5.85 -2.64
C LEU A 134 -7.76 -4.80 -1.74
N LEU A 135 -8.44 -3.80 -2.32
CA LEU A 135 -9.26 -2.83 -1.58
C LEU A 135 -10.30 -3.54 -0.69
N ASN A 136 -11.03 -4.49 -1.25
CA ASN A 136 -12.01 -5.29 -0.51
C ASN A 136 -11.37 -6.06 0.64
N GLN A 137 -10.18 -6.63 0.45
CA GLN A 137 -9.43 -7.30 1.52
C GLN A 137 -9.01 -6.30 2.61
N CYS A 138 -8.51 -5.12 2.24
CA CYS A 138 -8.14 -4.06 3.18
C CYS A 138 -9.33 -3.65 4.05
N ARG A 139 -10.52 -3.47 3.44
CA ARG A 139 -11.73 -3.07 4.15
C ARG A 139 -12.31 -4.19 5.02
N ASN A 140 -12.54 -5.38 4.44
CA ASN A 140 -13.35 -6.43 5.08
C ASN A 140 -12.54 -7.47 5.85
N LEU A 141 -11.31 -7.80 5.41
CA LEU A 141 -10.47 -8.77 6.13
C LEU A 141 -9.59 -8.08 7.17
N TYR A 142 -8.93 -6.99 6.77
CA TYR A 142 -7.94 -6.33 7.60
C TYR A 142 -8.50 -5.11 8.36
N TYR A 143 -9.70 -4.63 8.06
CA TYR A 143 -10.30 -3.44 8.69
C TYR A 143 -9.34 -2.25 8.74
N VAL A 144 -8.66 -1.98 7.63
CA VAL A 144 -7.77 -0.84 7.47
C VAL A 144 -8.64 0.40 7.20
N ARG A 145 -8.36 1.48 7.94
CA ARG A 145 -9.00 2.78 7.68
C ARG A 145 -8.26 3.44 6.53
N LEU A 146 -9.00 3.89 5.50
CA LEU A 146 -8.39 4.57 4.36
C LEU A 146 -7.81 5.93 4.76
N ASN A 147 -6.97 6.54 3.93
CA ASN A 147 -6.50 7.93 4.07
C ASN A 147 -7.42 8.86 3.28
N ASP A 148 -7.33 10.17 3.54
CA ASP A 148 -8.10 11.20 2.83
C ASP A 148 -7.91 11.12 1.31
N ASP A 149 -6.67 10.96 0.87
CA ASP A 149 -6.29 10.98 -0.54
C ASP A 149 -6.61 9.67 -1.28
N SER A 150 -7.08 8.64 -0.57
CA SER A 150 -7.26 7.30 -1.14
C SER A 150 -8.32 7.27 -2.23
N PHE A 151 -9.32 8.16 -2.16
CA PHE A 151 -10.33 8.27 -3.20
C PHE A 151 -9.74 8.87 -4.48
N GLU A 152 -8.80 9.82 -4.37
CA GLU A 152 -8.18 10.46 -5.52
C GLU A 152 -7.29 9.46 -6.27
N VAL A 153 -6.47 8.68 -5.55
CA VAL A 153 -5.65 7.61 -6.15
C VAL A 153 -6.52 6.55 -6.82
N PHE A 154 -7.64 6.18 -6.21
CA PHE A 154 -8.61 5.25 -6.79
C PHE A 154 -9.25 5.81 -8.07
N LEU A 155 -9.63 7.09 -8.08
CA LEU A 155 -10.19 7.77 -9.24
C LEU A 155 -9.18 7.81 -10.39
N GLU A 156 -7.93 8.17 -10.11
CA GLU A 156 -6.83 8.15 -11.09
C GLU A 156 -6.66 6.76 -11.71
N ALA A 157 -6.66 5.69 -10.90
CA ALA A 157 -6.57 4.32 -11.39
C ALA A 157 -7.76 3.91 -12.27
N CYS A 158 -8.97 4.38 -11.96
CA CYS A 158 -10.15 4.13 -12.80
C CYS A 158 -10.08 4.88 -14.14
N LEU A 159 -9.55 6.11 -14.14
CA LEU A 159 -9.42 6.93 -15.34
C LEU A 159 -8.34 6.41 -16.30
N ARG A 160 -7.24 5.84 -15.80
CA ARG A 160 -6.21 5.20 -16.66
C ARG A 160 -6.76 4.07 -17.54
N VAL A 161 -7.87 3.48 -17.14
CA VAL A 161 -8.52 2.32 -17.78
C VAL A 161 -9.84 2.72 -18.46
N ASP A 162 -10.20 4.00 -18.46
CA ASP A 162 -11.49 4.52 -18.97
C ASP A 162 -12.72 3.88 -18.29
N ARG A 163 -12.62 3.52 -17.01
CA ARG A 163 -13.70 2.91 -16.21
C ARG A 163 -14.34 3.91 -15.25
N LYS A 164 -14.97 4.96 -15.81
CA LYS A 164 -15.71 5.98 -15.04
C LYS A 164 -16.93 5.42 -14.30
N ASP A 165 -17.50 4.32 -14.79
CA ASP A 165 -18.59 3.57 -14.14
C ASP A 165 -18.22 3.13 -12.72
N CYS A 166 -17.01 2.59 -12.52
CA CYS A 166 -16.52 2.17 -11.21
C CYS A 166 -16.37 3.35 -10.24
N ALA A 167 -15.94 4.51 -10.74
CA ALA A 167 -15.84 5.73 -9.94
C ALA A 167 -17.21 6.27 -9.51
N THR A 168 -18.21 6.25 -10.41
CA THR A 168 -19.59 6.64 -10.07
C THR A 168 -20.18 5.74 -8.98
N TYR A 169 -20.00 4.42 -9.11
CA TYR A 169 -20.44 3.46 -8.11
C TYR A 169 -19.76 3.68 -6.76
N ALA A 170 -18.45 3.98 -6.76
CA ALA A 170 -17.71 4.24 -5.53
C ALA A 170 -18.18 5.51 -4.80
N LEU A 171 -18.70 6.51 -5.52
CA LEU A 171 -19.30 7.68 -4.89
C LEU A 171 -20.64 7.38 -4.21
N GLU A 172 -21.50 6.59 -4.86
CA GLU A 172 -22.79 6.19 -4.29
C GLU A 172 -22.61 5.32 -3.04
N HIS A 173 -21.57 4.49 -3.02
CA HIS A 173 -21.29 3.50 -1.96
C HIS A 173 -20.02 3.81 -1.15
N ALA A 174 -19.66 5.09 -1.01
CA ALA A 174 -18.38 5.51 -0.41
C ALA A 174 -18.16 4.96 1.02
N GLU A 175 -19.17 5.03 1.88
CA GLU A 175 -19.08 4.56 3.27
C GLU A 175 -18.90 3.04 3.38
N GLU A 176 -19.56 2.28 2.49
CA GLU A 176 -19.49 0.83 2.45
C GLU A 176 -18.09 0.36 2.05
N LEU A 177 -17.53 0.99 1.01
CA LEU A 177 -16.17 0.73 0.52
C LEU A 177 -15.09 1.23 1.50
N GLY A 178 -15.45 2.16 2.40
CA GLY A 178 -14.56 2.68 3.43
C GLY A 178 -13.89 4.02 3.07
N PHE A 179 -14.33 4.66 2.00
CA PHE A 179 -13.96 6.04 1.66
C PHE A 179 -14.72 7.01 2.57
N TRP A 180 -14.04 7.45 3.62
CA TRP A 180 -14.61 8.36 4.63
C TRP A 180 -14.48 9.83 4.22
N HIS A 181 -13.45 10.16 3.44
CA HIS A 181 -13.28 11.46 2.83
C HIS A 181 -13.27 11.30 1.31
N VAL A 182 -14.00 12.20 0.65
CA VAL A 182 -14.04 12.34 -0.79
C VAL A 182 -14.02 13.83 -1.07
N SER A 183 -13.02 14.31 -1.79
CA SER A 183 -12.89 15.73 -2.10
C SER A 183 -14.06 16.20 -2.97
N ASP A 184 -14.54 17.43 -2.73
CA ASP A 184 -15.70 17.98 -3.45
C ASP A 184 -15.41 18.12 -4.96
N ASN A 185 -14.15 18.38 -5.33
CA ASN A 185 -13.72 18.43 -6.73
C ASN A 185 -13.90 17.05 -7.41
N CYS A 186 -13.47 15.98 -6.75
CA CYS A 186 -13.68 14.62 -7.25
C CYS A 186 -15.18 14.27 -7.39
N ARG A 187 -16.02 14.70 -6.43
CA ARG A 187 -17.48 14.50 -6.51
C ARG A 187 -18.09 15.19 -7.73
N ARG A 188 -17.79 16.49 -7.90
CA ARG A 188 -18.32 17.30 -9.00
C ARG A 188 -17.85 16.78 -10.36
N TYR A 189 -16.61 16.30 -10.46
CA TYR A 189 -16.07 15.72 -11.68
C TYR A 189 -16.78 14.43 -12.10
N VAL A 190 -16.97 13.51 -11.16
CA VAL A 190 -17.61 12.22 -11.46
C VAL A 190 -19.09 12.41 -11.78
N LEU A 191 -19.77 13.36 -11.13
CA LEU A 191 -21.16 13.75 -11.42
C LEU A 191 -21.31 14.56 -12.72
N GLY A 192 -20.21 15.05 -13.30
CA GLY A 192 -20.21 15.85 -14.53
C GLY A 192 -20.55 17.33 -14.33
N GLU A 193 -20.57 17.82 -13.09
CA GLU A 193 -20.71 19.25 -12.79
C GLU A 193 -19.42 20.05 -13.10
N GLN A 194 -18.28 19.37 -13.03
CA GLN A 194 -16.95 19.90 -13.36
C GLN A 194 -16.23 18.98 -14.35
N THR A 195 -15.30 19.54 -15.13
CA THR A 195 -14.48 18.81 -16.13
C THR A 195 -13.10 18.42 -15.63
N TRP A 196 -12.77 18.74 -14.37
CA TRP A 196 -11.48 18.43 -13.77
C TRP A 196 -11.68 17.98 -12.32
N TYR A 197 -10.81 17.08 -11.84
CA TYR A 197 -10.87 16.57 -10.46
C TYR A 197 -9.69 17.05 -9.60
N LYS A 198 -8.55 17.38 -10.21
CA LYS A 198 -7.32 17.78 -9.51
C LYS A 198 -6.57 18.88 -10.28
N GLN A 199 -5.98 19.79 -9.52
CA GLN A 199 -4.98 20.73 -10.02
C GLN A 199 -3.60 20.23 -9.55
N SER A 200 -2.69 20.00 -10.49
CA SER A 200 -1.32 19.60 -10.14
C SER A 200 -0.62 20.77 -9.45
N PRO A 201 -0.07 20.59 -8.24
CA PRO A 201 0.68 21.65 -7.56
C PRO A 201 2.02 21.94 -8.24
N VAL A 202 2.53 21.00 -9.05
CA VAL A 202 3.81 21.13 -9.76
C VAL A 202 3.63 21.81 -11.10
N ASP A 203 2.64 21.37 -11.87
CA ASP A 203 2.44 21.87 -13.24
C ASP A 203 1.45 23.05 -13.29
N PHE A 204 0.70 23.27 -12.21
CA PHE A 204 -0.47 24.18 -12.15
C PHE A 204 -1.57 23.87 -13.18
N LEU A 205 -1.48 22.74 -13.88
CA LEU A 205 -2.44 22.24 -14.86
C LEU A 205 -3.59 21.48 -14.18
N PHE A 206 -4.76 21.51 -14.83
CA PHE A 206 -5.91 20.72 -14.42
C PHE A 206 -5.95 19.38 -15.15
N TYR A 207 -6.26 18.32 -14.40
CA TYR A 207 -6.44 16.96 -14.91
C TYR A 207 -7.93 16.57 -14.94
N PRO A 208 -8.39 15.82 -15.97
CA PRO A 208 -7.63 15.23 -17.09
C PRO A 208 -7.17 16.27 -18.12
N LEU A 209 -6.02 16.01 -18.78
CA LEU A 209 -5.42 16.95 -19.74
C LEU A 209 -6.29 17.16 -20.99
N GLU A 210 -7.02 16.14 -21.42
CA GLU A 210 -7.84 16.15 -22.63
C GLU A 210 -9.11 17.00 -22.46
N GLU A 211 -9.81 16.83 -21.33
CA GLU A 211 -11.07 17.53 -21.06
C GLU A 211 -10.87 19.01 -20.71
N ASN A 212 -9.65 19.42 -20.33
CA ASN A 212 -9.38 20.78 -19.89
C ASN A 212 -8.25 21.49 -20.67
N ALA A 213 -8.00 21.05 -21.90
CA ALA A 213 -7.04 21.68 -22.81
C ALA A 213 -7.30 23.19 -22.97
N GLU A 214 -8.56 23.63 -22.96
CA GLU A 214 -8.93 25.05 -23.07
C GLU A 214 -8.49 25.86 -21.85
N ARG A 215 -8.80 25.43 -20.61
CA ARG A 215 -8.33 26.14 -19.40
C ARG A 215 -6.82 26.03 -19.20
N ASN A 216 -6.24 24.90 -19.58
CA ASN A 216 -4.80 24.71 -19.50
C ASN A 216 -4.08 25.63 -20.49
N ALA A 217 -4.64 25.86 -21.69
CA ALA A 217 -4.13 26.84 -22.64
C ALA A 217 -4.27 28.28 -22.13
N GLU A 218 -5.37 28.62 -21.45
CA GLU A 218 -5.55 29.94 -20.82
C GLU A 218 -4.51 30.21 -19.72
N ILE A 219 -4.18 29.21 -18.89
CA ILE A 219 -3.14 29.32 -17.85
C ILE A 219 -1.75 29.50 -18.46
N LEU A 220 -1.40 28.70 -19.47
CA LEU A 220 -0.13 28.80 -20.17
C LEU A 220 0.00 30.12 -20.95
N ALA A 221 -1.10 30.63 -21.50
CA ALA A 221 -1.13 31.93 -22.17
C ALA A 221 -0.96 33.06 -21.14
N ALA A 222 -1.63 32.98 -19.99
CA ALA A 222 -1.52 33.97 -18.91
C ALA A 222 -0.10 34.03 -18.34
N SER A 223 0.57 32.89 -18.10
CA SER A 223 1.96 32.87 -17.63
C SER A 223 2.94 33.49 -18.64
N THR A 224 2.69 33.32 -19.94
CA THR A 224 3.51 33.88 -21.01
C THR A 224 3.37 35.41 -21.12
N THR A 225 2.20 35.97 -20.78
CA THR A 225 1.98 37.43 -20.80
C THR A 225 2.58 38.18 -19.62
N VAL A 226 2.85 37.54 -18.49
CA VAL A 226 3.46 38.19 -17.31
C VAL A 226 4.97 38.34 -17.46
N SER A 227 5.64 37.47 -18.22
CA SER A 227 7.09 37.60 -18.53
C SER A 227 7.42 38.58 -19.66
N ALA A 228 6.42 39.22 -20.29
CA ALA A 228 6.61 40.18 -21.38
C ALA A 228 6.49 41.66 -20.95
N SER A 229 6.31 41.95 -19.66
CA SER A 229 6.16 43.33 -19.15
C SER A 229 7.07 43.63 -17.95
N GLU A 230 8.38 43.40 -18.09
CA GLU A 230 9.38 44.11 -17.30
C GLU A 230 10.27 44.95 -18.23
N GLY A 231 9.88 46.21 -18.41
CA GLY A 231 10.59 47.17 -19.23
C GLY A 231 9.83 48.50 -19.31
N GLY A 232 9.86 49.29 -18.23
CA GLY A 232 9.24 50.61 -18.24
C GLY A 232 9.33 51.37 -16.92
N VAL A 233 10.50 51.91 -16.61
CA VAL A 233 10.73 52.93 -15.56
C VAL A 233 10.14 54.27 -16.03
N VAL A 234 9.28 54.92 -15.22
CA VAL A 234 9.22 56.35 -14.78
C VAL A 234 7.99 56.42 -13.84
N GLY A 235 7.99 56.80 -12.55
CA GLY A 235 8.58 57.95 -11.85
C GLY A 235 7.44 58.86 -11.35
N GLY A 236 7.32 59.07 -10.04
CA GLY A 236 6.34 60.02 -9.47
C GLY A 236 6.15 59.88 -7.95
N ALA A 237 6.57 60.90 -7.21
CA ALA A 237 6.86 60.89 -5.78
C ALA A 237 5.75 61.46 -4.87
N SER A 238 5.95 61.25 -3.56
CA SER A 238 5.49 62.05 -2.40
C SER A 238 4.02 61.95 -1.97
N ALA A 239 3.63 62.08 -0.70
CA ALA A 239 4.26 62.07 0.64
C ALA A 239 3.12 62.29 1.64
N ALA A 240 3.14 61.69 2.84
CA ALA A 240 2.48 62.24 4.04
C ALA A 240 2.98 61.56 5.32
N THR A 241 3.08 62.35 6.38
CA THR A 241 4.05 62.24 7.48
C THR A 241 3.35 62.06 8.84
N THR A 242 3.90 61.19 9.71
CA THR A 242 4.06 61.29 11.22
C THR A 242 2.85 61.36 12.20
N PRO A 243 3.04 61.28 13.56
CA PRO A 243 3.94 60.46 14.42
C PRO A 243 3.30 59.95 15.77
N GLY A 244 4.06 59.14 16.54
CA GLY A 244 3.94 58.97 18.01
C GLY A 244 4.61 57.69 18.54
N ALA A 245 5.86 57.68 19.04
CA ALA A 245 6.38 58.05 20.38
C ALA A 245 6.36 56.91 21.44
N GLY A 246 7.55 56.42 21.83
CA GLY A 246 7.76 55.64 23.07
C GLY A 246 9.01 54.74 23.17
N SER A 247 10.15 55.31 23.63
CA SER A 247 11.19 54.77 24.55
C SER A 247 11.78 53.34 24.33
N SER A 248 13.07 53.10 24.02
CA SER A 248 14.37 53.26 24.76
C SER A 248 14.95 51.89 25.15
N GLY A 249 16.19 51.57 24.75
CA GLY A 249 16.98 50.45 25.29
C GLY A 249 18.11 49.98 24.38
N ASP A 250 19.35 50.17 24.84
CA ASP A 250 20.64 50.07 24.13
C ASP A 250 21.05 48.67 23.64
N GLY A 251 21.92 48.63 22.63
CA GLY A 251 22.66 47.43 22.20
C GLY A 251 23.49 47.65 20.94
N GLU A 252 24.81 47.55 21.09
CA GLU A 252 25.88 48.07 20.25
C GLU A 252 26.34 47.14 19.10
N ALA A 253 26.86 47.75 18.03
CA ALA A 253 27.90 47.30 17.08
C ALA A 253 27.65 46.17 16.06
N GLY A 254 27.88 46.51 14.78
CA GLY A 254 28.31 45.55 13.74
C GLY A 254 27.90 45.93 12.32
N ALA A 255 28.85 46.39 11.51
CA ALA A 255 28.67 46.92 10.16
C ALA A 255 28.95 45.89 9.03
N ALA A 256 28.57 46.27 7.80
CA ALA A 256 28.89 45.72 6.46
C ALA A 256 28.04 44.52 6.00
N ALA A 257 27.14 44.64 5.01
CA ALA A 257 27.26 44.95 3.57
C ALA A 257 27.47 43.70 2.69
N GLU A 258 26.57 43.54 1.69
CA GLU A 258 26.65 42.67 0.48
C GLU A 258 26.78 41.15 0.72
N GLN A 259 26.25 40.22 -0.08
CA GLN A 259 25.86 40.24 -1.49
C GLN A 259 24.92 39.04 -1.78
N VAL A 260 24.13 39.19 -2.83
CA VAL A 260 23.33 38.16 -3.50
C VAL A 260 24.24 37.21 -4.30
N GLY A 261 23.93 35.91 -4.31
CA GLY A 261 24.33 34.97 -5.38
C GLY A 261 25.00 33.67 -4.90
N GLY A 262 24.49 32.52 -5.37
CA GLY A 262 25.28 31.28 -5.38
C GLY A 262 24.60 29.99 -4.89
N GLU A 263 23.33 29.74 -5.21
CA GLU A 263 22.71 28.41 -4.95
C GLU A 263 23.07 27.35 -6.03
N GLN A 264 23.83 27.74 -7.06
CA GLN A 264 24.38 26.84 -8.10
C GLN A 264 25.83 26.38 -7.83
N ASP A 265 26.64 27.16 -7.11
CA ASP A 265 28.05 26.76 -6.84
C ASP A 265 28.15 25.69 -5.75
N ILE A 266 27.17 25.62 -4.84
CA ILE A 266 27.16 24.64 -3.73
C ILE A 266 26.83 23.23 -4.24
N THR A 267 26.04 23.12 -5.32
CA THR A 267 25.68 21.82 -5.91
C THR A 267 26.81 21.22 -6.73
N ASP A 268 27.63 22.03 -7.39
CA ASP A 268 28.73 21.54 -8.23
C ASP A 268 29.90 21.01 -7.38
N ASP A 269 30.20 21.64 -6.24
CA ASP A 269 31.21 21.15 -5.30
C ASP A 269 30.80 19.83 -4.62
N GLU A 270 29.51 19.63 -4.34
CA GLU A 270 29.00 18.39 -3.76
C GLU A 270 28.95 17.24 -4.79
N VAL A 271 28.63 17.56 -6.06
CA VAL A 271 28.74 16.60 -7.17
C VAL A 271 30.19 16.19 -7.39
N ALA A 272 31.14 17.14 -7.41
CA ALA A 272 32.56 16.83 -7.56
C ALA A 272 33.10 15.96 -6.41
N ARG A 273 32.59 16.15 -5.18
CA ARG A 273 32.93 15.30 -4.03
C ARG A 273 32.40 13.88 -4.20
N LEU A 274 31.15 13.72 -4.64
CA LEU A 274 30.52 12.41 -4.83
C LEU A 274 31.13 11.63 -6.01
N GLU A 275 31.52 12.32 -7.08
CA GLU A 275 32.24 11.70 -8.21
C GLU A 275 33.63 11.20 -7.79
N ALA A 276 34.35 11.95 -6.95
CA ALA A 276 35.64 11.53 -6.41
C ALA A 276 35.51 10.32 -5.47
N GLU A 277 34.43 10.26 -4.68
CA GLU A 277 34.14 9.13 -3.79
C GLU A 277 33.77 7.85 -4.56
N LEU A 278 32.99 7.97 -5.63
CA LEU A 278 32.69 6.85 -6.53
C LEU A 278 33.93 6.32 -7.25
N ALA A 279 34.80 7.21 -7.74
CA ALA A 279 36.06 6.82 -8.37
C ALA A 279 37.01 6.09 -7.41
N ALA A 280 37.01 6.47 -6.12
CA ALA A 280 37.78 5.79 -5.09
C ALA A 280 37.23 4.37 -4.81
N LEU A 281 35.90 4.22 -4.73
CA LEU A 281 35.24 2.93 -4.51
C LEU A 281 35.39 1.97 -5.69
N GLU A 282 35.33 2.45 -6.93
CA GLU A 282 35.58 1.62 -8.12
C GLU A 282 37.04 1.12 -8.16
N LYS A 283 37.98 1.93 -7.70
CA LYS A 283 39.38 1.53 -7.62
C LYS A 283 39.61 0.47 -6.54
N GLU A 284 38.98 0.61 -5.38
CA GLU A 284 39.04 -0.41 -4.31
C GLU A 284 38.37 -1.74 -4.73
N MET A 285 37.28 -1.70 -5.51
CA MET A 285 36.69 -2.90 -6.08
C MET A 285 37.60 -3.59 -7.11
N ASN A 286 38.20 -2.83 -8.02
CA ASN A 286 39.11 -3.38 -9.03
C ASN A 286 40.44 -3.92 -8.43
N ASP A 287 40.90 -3.35 -7.32
CA ASP A 287 42.05 -3.86 -6.56
C ASP A 287 41.70 -5.10 -5.71
N SER A 288 40.41 -5.28 -5.38
CA SER A 288 39.88 -6.46 -4.68
C SER A 288 39.62 -7.64 -5.61
N GLU A 289 39.32 -7.41 -6.88
CA GLU A 289 39.13 -8.45 -7.91
C GLU A 289 40.46 -8.98 -8.52
N ASN A 290 41.56 -8.24 -8.35
CA ASN A 290 42.90 -8.62 -8.82
C ASN A 290 43.80 -9.29 -7.76
N LYS A 291 43.24 -9.70 -6.62
CA LYS A 291 43.90 -10.52 -5.58
C LYS A 291 43.28 -11.90 -5.50
#